data_AF-A0A7J3RBD2-F1
#
_entry.id   AF-A0A7J3RBD2-F1
#
_cell.length_a   1.000
_cell.length_b   1.000
_cell.length_c   1.000
_cell.angle_alpha   90.00
_cell.angle_beta   90.00
_cell.angle_gamma   90.00
#
_symmetry.space_group_name_H-M   'P 1'
#
loop_
_entity.id
_entity.type
_entity.pdbx_description
1 polymer ?
#
loop_
_entity_poly.entity_id
_entity_poly.type
_entity_poly.pdbx_seq_one_letter_code
_entity_poly.pdbx_strand_id
1 'polypeptide(L)'
;MAKTNIKHYELIGLFLIFVGATWFGYGIYATLLAALRLLMANVALPTGKELLFVPIFYGLGAVLVTLGKIELSEMRPGKPKKA
;
A
#
# COMPACT_ATOMS: atom_id res chain seq x y z
N MET A 1 -17.85 -14.47 -23.12
CA MET A 1 -18.15 -13.19 -22.43
C MET A 1 -18.06 -13.47 -20.94
N ALA A 2 -16.92 -13.16 -20.32
CA ALA A 2 -16.71 -13.45 -18.90
C ALA A 2 -17.69 -12.61 -18.09
N LYS A 3 -18.71 -13.26 -17.52
CA LYS A 3 -19.70 -12.63 -16.65
C LYS A 3 -18.99 -12.33 -15.33
N THR A 4 -18.35 -11.17 -15.23
CA THR A 4 -17.69 -10.71 -14.00
C THR A 4 -18.75 -10.47 -12.95
N ASN A 5 -19.09 -11.52 -12.19
CA ASN A 5 -19.90 -11.42 -10.99
C ASN A 5 -18.96 -11.05 -9.81
N ILE A 6 -18.19 -9.98 -9.99
CA ILE A 6 -17.30 -9.45 -8.96
C ILE A 6 -18.20 -8.96 -7.84
N LYS A 7 -18.17 -9.64 -6.70
CA LYS A 7 -18.94 -9.24 -5.53
C LYS A 7 -18.31 -7.97 -4.97
N HIS A 8 -19.13 -7.04 -4.45
CA HIS A 8 -18.65 -5.73 -3.96
C HIS A 8 -17.44 -5.82 -3.02
N TYR A 9 -17.37 -6.85 -2.17
CA TYR A 9 -16.26 -7.09 -1.24
C TYR A 9 -14.93 -7.45 -1.93
N GLU A 10 -14.97 -8.15 -3.06
CA GLU A 10 -13.77 -8.43 -3.86
C GLU A 10 -13.20 -7.13 -4.45
N LEU A 11 -14.09 -6.24 -4.86
CA LEU A 11 -13.75 -4.91 -5.36
C LEU A 11 -13.17 -4.04 -4.24
N ILE A 12 -13.69 -4.14 -3.01
CA ILE A 12 -13.13 -3.48 -1.82
C ILE A 12 -11.73 -4.04 -1.50
N GLY A 13 -11.55 -5.35 -1.49
CA GLY A 13 -10.26 -5.98 -1.23
C GLY A 13 -9.19 -5.61 -2.27
N LEU A 14 -9.56 -5.65 -3.56
CA LEU A 14 -8.71 -5.19 -4.66
C LEU A 14 -8.38 -3.70 -4.56
N PHE A 15 -9.37 -2.87 -4.21
CA PHE A 15 -9.18 -1.44 -4.01
C PHE A 15 -8.21 -1.15 -2.85
N LEU A 16 -8.34 -1.84 -1.73
CA LEU A 16 -7.44 -1.71 -0.58
C LEU A 16 -6.00 -2.09 -0.94
N ILE A 17 -5.81 -3.17 -1.70
CA ILE A 17 -4.49 -3.56 -2.20
C ILE A 17 -3.94 -2.49 -3.16
N PHE A 18 -4.76 -1.97 -4.07
CA PHE A 18 -4.36 -0.94 -5.02
C PHE A 18 -3.92 0.34 -4.31
N VAL A 19 -4.71 0.83 -3.35
CA VAL A 19 -4.37 2.02 -2.55
C VAL A 19 -3.10 1.75 -1.74
N GLY A 20 -3.02 0.61 -1.06
CA GLY A 20 -1.85 0.26 -0.26
C GLY A 20 -0.56 0.12 -1.09
N ALA A 21 -0.63 -0.48 -2.27
CA ALA A 21 0.49 -0.59 -3.21
C ALA A 21 0.93 0.78 -3.78
N THR A 22 -0.05 1.64 -4.11
CA THR A 22 0.21 3.02 -4.54
C THR A 22 0.92 3.81 -3.44
N TRP A 23 0.47 3.64 -2.20
CA TRP A 23 1.04 4.29 -1.02
C TRP A 23 2.48 3.82 -0.76
N PHE A 24 2.76 2.53 -0.95
CA PHE A 24 4.11 1.98 -0.95
C PHE A 24 4.99 2.56 -2.06
N GLY A 25 4.46 2.64 -3.29
CA GLY A 25 5.17 3.21 -4.43
C GLY A 25 5.57 4.67 -4.19
N TYR A 26 4.66 5.45 -3.57
CA TYR A 26 4.97 6.82 -3.16
C TYR A 26 6.07 6.87 -2.09
N GLY A 27 6.03 5.98 -1.10
CA GLY A 27 7.09 5.84 -0.10
C GLY A 27 8.46 5.55 -0.72
N ILE A 28 8.53 4.62 -1.67
CA ILE A 28 9.75 4.30 -2.41
C ILE A 28 10.24 5.51 -3.21
N TYR A 29 9.35 6.19 -3.93
CA TYR A 29 9.70 7.39 -4.67
C TYR A 29 10.29 8.47 -3.75
N ALA A 30 9.63 8.74 -2.61
CA ALA A 30 10.06 9.76 -1.67
C ALA A 30 11.42 9.43 -1.02
N THR A 31 11.64 8.17 -0.62
CA THR A 31 12.92 7.73 -0.06
C THR A 31 14.05 7.78 -1.08
N LEU A 32 13.79 7.38 -2.33
CA LEU A 32 14.77 7.46 -3.41
C LEU A 32 15.13 8.91 -3.73
N LEU A 33 14.13 9.80 -3.77
CA LEU A 33 14.34 11.23 -3.96
C LEU A 33 15.15 11.83 -2.82
N ALA A 34 14.85 11.47 -1.57
CA ALA A 34 15.61 11.91 -0.40
C ALA A 34 17.08 11.42 -0.47
N ALA A 35 17.29 10.15 -0.81
CA ALA A 35 18.63 9.59 -1.00
C ALA A 35 19.41 10.28 -2.13
N LEU A 36 18.73 10.59 -3.24
CA LEU A 36 19.34 11.33 -4.35
C LEU A 36 19.77 12.74 -3.93
N ARG A 37 18.96 13.43 -3.10
CA ARG A 37 19.31 14.75 -2.55
C ARG A 37 20.56 14.71 -1.67
N LEU A 38 20.77 13.62 -0.91
CA LEU A 38 22.01 13.44 -0.13
C LEU A 38 23.27 13.38 -1.01
N LEU A 39 23.13 12.98 -2.27
CA LEU A 39 24.23 12.85 -3.23
C LEU A 39 24.50 14.15 -4.02
N MET A 40 23.64 15.17 -3.90
CA MET A 40 23.78 16.44 -4.62
C MET A 40 24.36 17.54 -3.72
N ALA A 41 25.51 18.09 -4.11
CA ALA A 41 26.29 19.02 -3.27
C ALA A 41 25.62 20.37 -2.94
N ASN A 42 24.57 20.76 -3.67
CA ASN A 42 23.91 22.07 -3.53
C ASN A 42 22.41 21.96 -3.16
N VAL A 43 21.98 20.82 -2.62
CA VAL A 43 20.56 20.60 -2.27
C VAL A 43 20.41 20.54 -0.76
N ALA A 44 19.37 21.20 -0.24
CA ALA A 44 19.02 21.14 1.16
C ALA A 44 18.79 19.67 1.58
N LEU A 45 19.51 19.24 2.61
CA LEU A 45 19.38 17.88 3.13
C LEU A 45 17.97 17.69 3.72
N PRO A 46 17.38 16.50 3.57
CA PRO A 46 16.13 16.15 4.24
C PRO A 46 16.26 16.42 5.73
N THR A 47 15.33 17.20 6.28
CA THR A 47 15.30 17.41 7.72
C THR A 47 14.83 16.12 8.40
N GLY A 48 15.31 15.82 9.62
CA GLY A 48 14.93 14.61 10.36
C GLY A 48 13.41 14.41 10.55
N LYS A 49 12.62 15.47 10.35
CA LYS A 49 11.14 15.42 10.32
C LYS A 49 10.60 14.65 9.11
N GLU A 50 11.31 14.65 7.99
CA GLU A 50 10.90 13.94 6.78
C GLU A 50 10.97 12.41 6.96
N LEU A 51 11.85 11.94 7.85
CA LEU A 51 11.94 10.53 8.24
C LEU A 51 10.68 10.03 8.96
N LEU A 52 9.89 10.91 9.58
CA LEU A 52 8.61 10.52 10.21
C LEU A 52 7.54 10.14 9.19
N PHE A 53 7.68 10.56 7.93
CA PHE A 53 6.76 10.15 6.87
C PHE A 53 7.03 8.71 6.40
N VAL A 54 8.22 8.17 6.64
CA VAL A 54 8.56 6.79 6.26
C VAL A 54 7.61 5.78 6.92
N PRO A 55 7.43 5.72 8.26
CA PRO A 55 6.48 4.79 8.86
C PRO A 55 5.03 5.04 8.43
N ILE A 56 4.67 6.27 8.05
CA ILE A 56 3.32 6.58 7.52
C ILE A 56 3.15 5.97 6.14
N PHE A 57 4.12 6.13 5.24
CA PHE A 57 4.02 5.59 3.87
C PHE A 57 4.19 4.07 3.81
N TYR A 58 5.17 3.52 4.52
CA TYR A 58 5.40 2.09 4.50
C TYR A 58 4.44 1.33 5.42
N GLY A 59 4.13 1.89 6.59
CA GLY A 59 3.25 1.26 7.58
C GLY A 59 1.79 1.25 7.16
N LEU A 60 1.21 2.39 6.80
CA LEU A 60 -0.20 2.43 6.35
C LEU A 60 -0.39 1.64 5.06
N GLY A 61 0.56 1.73 4.11
CA GLY A 61 0.54 0.92 2.90
C GLY A 61 0.49 -0.58 3.22
N ALA A 62 1.30 -1.06 4.18
CA ALA A 62 1.32 -2.45 4.59
C ALA A 62 0.02 -2.89 5.26
N VAL A 63 -0.57 -2.04 6.10
CA VAL A 63 -1.86 -2.31 6.73
C VAL A 63 -2.95 -2.44 5.68
N LEU A 64 -3.03 -1.51 4.72
CA LEU A 64 -4.03 -1.53 3.64
C LEU A 64 -3.91 -2.76 2.75
N VAL A 65 -2.69 -3.12 2.34
CA VAL A 65 -2.44 -4.34 1.57
C VAL A 65 -2.84 -5.59 2.37
N THR A 66 -2.57 -5.61 3.68
CA THR A 66 -2.91 -6.75 4.54
C THR A 66 -4.43 -6.89 4.69
N LEU A 67 -5.14 -5.78 4.93
CA LEU A 67 -6.61 -5.76 4.98
C LEU A 67 -7.23 -6.23 3.67
N GLY A 68 -6.75 -5.70 2.53
CA GLY A 68 -7.25 -6.15 1.22
C GLY A 68 -6.97 -7.62 0.94
N LYS A 69 -5.83 -8.16 1.39
CA LYS A 69 -5.55 -9.61 1.34
C LYS A 69 -6.49 -10.42 2.22
N ILE A 70 -6.85 -9.93 3.41
CA ILE A 70 -7.80 -10.60 4.31
C ILE A 70 -9.17 -10.69 3.64
N GLU A 71 -9.69 -9.56 3.14
CA GLU A 71 -10.98 -9.49 2.41
C GLU A 71 -11.02 -10.48 1.22
N LEU A 72 -9.94 -10.57 0.44
CA LEU A 72 -9.86 -11.52 -0.67
C LEU A 72 -9.70 -12.99 -0.20
N SER A 73 -9.10 -13.23 0.96
CA SER A 73 -8.85 -14.59 1.48
C SER A 73 -10.09 -15.21 2.13
N GLU A 74 -10.99 -14.38 2.68
CA GLU A 74 -12.31 -14.80 3.17
C GLU A 74 -13.23 -15.32 2.06
N MET A 75 -12.89 -15.06 0.80
CA MET A 75 -13.64 -15.46 -0.38
C MET A 75 -13.16 -16.77 -1.02
N ARG A 76 -12.10 -17.41 -0.50
CA ARG A 76 -11.62 -18.68 -1.06
C ARG A 76 -12.72 -19.76 -0.97
N PRO A 77 -13.15 -20.36 -2.09
CA PRO A 77 -14.18 -21.39 -2.07
C PRO A 77 -13.71 -22.57 -1.20
N GLY A 78 -14.48 -22.88 -0.15
CA GLY A 78 -14.21 -23.99 0.77
C GLY A 78 -13.85 -23.62 2.21
N LYS A 79 -13.75 -22.33 2.58
CA LYS A 79 -13.68 -21.93 4.00
C LYS A 79 -15.08 -21.68 4.57
N PRO A 80 -15.43 -22.22 5.75
CA PRO A 80 -16.68 -21.89 6.40
C PRO A 80 -16.67 -20.40 6.72
N LYS A 81 -17.76 -19.69 6.36
CA LYS A 81 -18.03 -18.36 6.90
C LYS A 81 -18.01 -18.50 8.41
N LYS A 82 -17.10 -17.81 9.10
CA LYS A 82 -17.24 -17.64 10.55
C LYS A 82 -18.56 -16.89 10.76
N ALA A 83 -19.52 -17.59 11.37
CA ALA A 83 -20.79 -17.05 11.83
C ALA A 83 -20.55 -16.03 12.93
#